data_AF-A0A7V2TSX1-F1
#
_entry.id   AF-A0A7V2TSX1-F1
#
_cell.length_a   1.000
_cell.length_b   1.000
_cell.length_c   1.000
_cell.angle_alpha   90.00
_cell.angle_beta   90.00
_cell.angle_gamma   90.00
#
_symmetry.space_group_name_H-M   'P 1'
#
loop_
_entity.id
_entity.type
_entity.pdbx_description
1 polymer ?
#
loop_
_entity_poly.entity_id
_entity_poly.type
_entity_poly.pdbx_seq_one_letter_code
_entity_poly.pdbx_strand_id
1 'polypeptide(L)'
;MPQEERAEQRHDAHKWLEAGRRAYNAKEYAKAEVCFRKALAEDPAYGRAHYYLGNTLYKLKRQGEALESWQKTVLLDPKSDSAEKARQKLDMIDEQQARLNSRLVQNFQERNIRRD
;
A
#
# COMPACT_ATOMS: atom_id res chain seq x y z
N MET A 1 -1.36 -34.79 12.00
CA MET A 1 -2.34 -33.75 11.62
C MET A 1 -1.58 -32.50 11.16
N PRO A 2 -1.34 -32.22 9.85
CA PRO A 2 -0.90 -30.86 9.48
C PRO A 2 -1.22 -30.36 8.04
N GLN A 3 -2.33 -30.77 7.38
CA GLN A 3 -2.68 -30.20 6.06
C GLN A 3 -4.03 -29.45 6.02
N GLU A 4 -5.01 -29.84 6.84
CA GLU A 4 -6.31 -29.15 6.91
C GLU A 4 -6.23 -27.80 7.62
N GLU A 5 -5.42 -27.68 8.68
CA GLU A 5 -5.26 -26.44 9.47
C GLU A 5 -4.70 -25.27 8.64
N ARG A 6 -3.80 -25.57 7.69
CA ARG A 6 -3.24 -24.57 6.75
C ARG A 6 -4.26 -24.10 5.70
N ALA A 7 -5.25 -24.93 5.38
CA ALA A 7 -6.31 -24.55 4.45
C ALA A 7 -7.39 -23.70 5.15
N GLU A 8 -7.68 -23.97 6.43
CA GLU A 8 -8.59 -23.17 7.25
C GLU A 8 -8.02 -21.77 7.57
N GLN A 9 -6.74 -21.65 7.91
CA GLN A 9 -6.08 -20.36 8.16
C GLN A 9 -6.14 -19.42 6.93
N ARG A 10 -6.04 -19.98 5.72
CA ARG A 10 -6.23 -19.22 4.47
C ARG A 10 -7.67 -18.76 4.25
N HIS A 11 -8.65 -19.51 4.75
CA HIS A 11 -10.06 -19.11 4.64
C HIS A 11 -10.35 -17.86 5.49
N ASP A 12 -9.74 -17.79 6.67
CA ASP A 12 -9.86 -16.63 7.55
C ASP A 12 -9.14 -15.40 6.97
N ALA A 13 -7.99 -15.58 6.32
CA ALA A 13 -7.30 -14.49 5.61
C ALA A 13 -8.20 -13.85 4.53
N HIS A 14 -8.87 -14.67 3.72
CA HIS A 14 -9.79 -14.19 2.69
C HIS A 14 -11.01 -13.46 3.30
N LYS A 15 -11.57 -13.98 4.39
CA LYS A 15 -12.69 -13.33 5.10
C LYS A 15 -12.30 -11.95 5.61
N TRP A 16 -11.11 -11.81 6.21
CA TRP A 16 -10.59 -10.54 6.67
C TRP A 16 -10.30 -9.58 5.52
N LEU A 17 -9.80 -10.08 4.38
CA LEU A 17 -9.63 -9.29 3.16
C LEU A 17 -10.96 -8.69 2.70
N GLU A 18 -12.01 -9.51 2.58
CA GLU A 18 -13.32 -9.04 2.13
C GLU A 18 -13.95 -8.04 3.13
N ALA A 19 -13.79 -8.26 4.43
CA ALA A 19 -14.20 -7.30 5.44
C ALA A 19 -13.45 -5.97 5.32
N GLY A 20 -12.13 -6.02 5.10
CA GLY A 20 -11.31 -4.84 4.88
C GLY A 20 -11.69 -4.08 3.61
N ARG A 21 -11.99 -4.79 2.51
CA ARG A 21 -12.46 -4.18 1.25
C ARG A 21 -13.78 -3.46 1.44
N ARG A 22 -14.73 -4.05 2.18
CA ARG A 22 -15.99 -3.40 2.54
C ARG A 22 -15.76 -2.13 3.35
N ALA A 23 -14.92 -2.18 4.39
CA ALA A 23 -14.58 -1.01 5.19
C ALA A 23 -13.86 0.08 4.37
N TYR A 24 -12.95 -0.32 3.47
CA TYR A 24 -12.26 0.60 2.55
C TYR A 24 -13.24 1.31 1.62
N ASN A 25 -14.19 0.59 1.03
CA ASN A 25 -15.23 1.16 0.18
C ASN A 25 -16.16 2.10 0.96
N ALA A 26 -16.42 1.79 2.23
CA ALA A 26 -17.14 2.68 3.16
C ALA A 26 -16.31 3.88 3.63
N LYS A 27 -15.05 4.03 3.18
CA LYS A 27 -14.08 5.05 3.60
C LYS A 27 -13.72 4.97 5.09
N GLU A 28 -14.03 3.86 5.76
CA GLU A 28 -13.65 3.55 7.14
C GLU A 28 -12.19 3.04 7.17
N TYR A 29 -11.24 3.89 6.76
CA TYR A 29 -9.86 3.46 6.50
C TYR A 29 -9.15 2.89 7.72
N ALA A 30 -9.38 3.42 8.93
CA ALA A 30 -8.80 2.87 10.16
C ALA A 30 -9.25 1.42 10.42
N LYS A 31 -10.53 1.12 10.17
CA LYS A 31 -11.08 -0.22 10.31
C LYS A 31 -10.60 -1.14 9.19
N ALA A 32 -10.49 -0.62 7.97
CA ALA A 32 -9.93 -1.34 6.84
C ALA A 32 -8.49 -1.78 7.14
N GLU A 33 -7.66 -0.91 7.71
CA GLU A 33 -6.29 -1.24 8.12
C GLU A 33 -6.28 -2.42 9.10
N VAL A 34 -7.12 -2.39 10.15
CA VAL A 34 -7.23 -3.49 11.12
C VAL A 34 -7.60 -4.80 10.42
N CYS A 35 -8.59 -4.78 9.52
CA CYS A 35 -8.99 -5.98 8.78
C CYS A 35 -7.86 -6.51 7.88
N PHE A 36 -7.16 -5.65 7.14
CA PHE A 36 -6.06 -6.11 6.29
C PHE A 36 -4.86 -6.61 7.09
N ARG A 37 -4.54 -6.00 8.23
CA ARG A 37 -3.51 -6.50 9.14
C ARG A 37 -3.88 -7.87 9.71
N LYS A 38 -5.15 -8.12 10.02
CA LYS A 38 -5.63 -9.46 10.41
C LYS A 38 -5.49 -10.46 9.28
N ALA A 39 -5.87 -10.10 8.05
CA ALA A 39 -5.67 -10.97 6.89
C ALA A 39 -4.20 -11.37 6.70
N LEU A 40 -3.28 -10.42 6.96
CA LEU A 40 -1.83 -10.65 6.89
C LEU A 40 -1.24 -11.38 8.10
N ALA A 41 -1.93 -11.37 9.24
CA ALA A 41 -1.54 -12.21 10.38
C ALA A 41 -1.82 -13.68 10.10
N GLU A 42 -2.92 -13.97 9.40
CA GLU A 42 -3.28 -15.32 8.95
C GLU A 42 -2.44 -15.79 7.75
N ASP A 43 -2.27 -14.91 6.74
CA ASP A 43 -1.41 -15.19 5.59
C ASP A 43 -0.50 -13.98 5.28
N PRO A 44 0.74 -13.98 5.82
CA PRO A 44 1.71 -12.91 5.57
C PRO A 44 2.11 -12.77 4.10
N ALA A 45 1.92 -13.82 3.29
CA ALA A 45 2.24 -13.84 1.87
C ALA A 45 1.07 -13.39 0.99
N TYR A 46 -0.04 -12.93 1.59
CA TYR A 46 -1.23 -12.58 0.82
C TYR A 46 -1.08 -11.24 0.10
N GLY A 47 -0.54 -11.28 -1.13
CA GLY A 47 -0.23 -10.09 -1.94
C GLY A 47 -1.40 -9.12 -2.09
N ARG A 48 -2.64 -9.62 -2.26
CA ARG A 48 -3.84 -8.76 -2.33
C ARG A 48 -4.07 -7.97 -1.04
N ALA A 49 -3.85 -8.56 0.13
CA ALA A 49 -4.01 -7.88 1.41
C ALA A 49 -2.96 -6.78 1.59
N HIS A 50 -1.71 -7.02 1.20
CA HIS A 50 -0.66 -5.98 1.16
C HIS A 50 -1.04 -4.81 0.23
N TYR A 51 -1.60 -5.09 -0.95
CA TYR A 51 -2.03 -4.06 -1.89
C TYR A 51 -3.09 -3.13 -1.30
N TYR A 52 -4.14 -3.72 -0.71
CA TYR A 52 -5.22 -2.95 -0.10
C TYR A 52 -4.78 -2.26 1.19
N LEU A 53 -3.86 -2.85 1.97
CA LEU A 53 -3.23 -2.18 3.10
C LEU A 53 -2.48 -0.93 2.64
N GLY A 54 -1.67 -1.02 1.58
CA GLY A 54 -0.98 0.13 1.02
C GLY A 54 -1.92 1.24 0.58
N ASN A 55 -3.01 0.89 -0.12
CA ASN A 55 -4.05 1.86 -0.48
C ASN A 55 -4.69 2.53 0.74
N THR A 56 -4.94 1.76 1.79
CA THR A 56 -5.53 2.24 3.04
C THR A 56 -4.60 3.20 3.77
N LEU A 57 -3.33 2.82 3.92
CA LEU A 57 -2.30 3.64 4.56
C LEU A 57 -2.06 4.95 3.80
N TYR A 58 -2.10 4.91 2.46
CA TYR A 58 -2.02 6.11 1.63
C TYR A 58 -3.21 7.06 1.90
N LYS A 59 -4.43 6.54 2.04
CA LYS A 59 -5.61 7.33 2.42
C LYS A 59 -5.50 7.91 3.82
N LEU A 60 -4.85 7.19 4.73
CA LEU A 60 -4.50 7.64 6.08
C LEU A 60 -3.28 8.57 6.14
N LYS A 61 -2.74 9.02 4.99
CA LYS A 61 -1.56 9.89 4.89
C LYS A 61 -0.26 9.28 5.40
N ARG A 62 -0.23 7.96 5.62
CA ARG A 62 0.96 7.19 6.03
C ARG A 62 1.68 6.67 4.78
N GLN A 63 2.26 7.59 4.01
CA GLN A 63 2.85 7.29 2.71
C GLN A 63 4.03 6.31 2.79
N GLY A 64 4.91 6.42 3.79
CA GLY A 64 6.05 5.50 3.94
C GLY A 64 5.62 4.04 4.08
N GLU A 65 4.68 3.75 4.98
CA GLU A 65 4.16 2.39 5.17
C GLU A 65 3.33 1.91 3.97
N ALA A 66 2.71 2.83 3.23
CA ALA A 66 2.01 2.50 2.00
C ALA A 66 2.97 1.99 0.91
N LEU A 67 4.11 2.66 0.74
CA LEU A 67 5.17 2.26 -0.18
C LEU A 67 5.68 0.85 0.15
N GLU A 68 5.99 0.59 1.42
CA GLU A 68 6.45 -0.73 1.86
C GLU A 68 5.42 -1.84 1.55
N SER A 69 4.13 -1.55 1.77
CA SER A 69 3.04 -2.50 1.52
C SER A 69 2.88 -2.79 0.02
N TRP A 70 2.99 -1.77 -0.84
CA TRP A 70 2.96 -1.96 -2.29
C TRP A 70 4.21 -2.69 -2.80
N GLN A 71 5.40 -2.39 -2.26
CA GLN A 71 6.62 -3.14 -2.59
C GLN A 71 6.48 -4.63 -2.24
N LYS A 72 5.95 -4.95 -1.05
CA LYS A 72 5.66 -6.34 -0.66
C LYS A 72 4.68 -7.02 -1.61
N THR A 73 3.66 -6.31 -2.09
CA THR A 73 2.73 -6.84 -3.11
C THR A 73 3.48 -7.29 -4.36
N VAL A 74 4.37 -6.44 -4.88
CA VAL A 74 5.16 -6.71 -6.08
C VAL A 74 6.15 -7.85 -5.87
N LEU A 75 6.76 -7.94 -4.68
CA LEU A 75 7.69 -9.02 -4.34
C LEU A 75 7.01 -10.38 -4.22
N LEU A 76 5.82 -10.42 -3.63
CA LEU A 76 5.09 -11.66 -3.36
C LEU A 76 4.41 -12.23 -4.61
N ASP A 77 3.79 -11.38 -5.43
CA ASP A 77 3.09 -11.83 -6.63
C ASP A 77 3.31 -10.87 -7.80
N PRO A 78 4.52 -10.86 -8.39
CA PRO A 78 4.94 -9.89 -9.40
C PRO A 78 4.14 -9.95 -10.71
N LYS A 79 3.39 -11.03 -10.96
CA LYS A 79 2.60 -11.22 -12.18
C LYS A 79 1.10 -10.97 -11.99
N SER A 80 0.67 -10.59 -10.78
CA SER A 80 -0.74 -10.29 -10.53
C SER A 80 -1.14 -8.87 -10.94
N ASP A 81 -2.43 -8.71 -11.26
CA ASP A 81 -3.05 -7.38 -11.45
C ASP A 81 -2.84 -6.45 -10.24
N SER A 82 -2.72 -7.01 -9.04
CA SER A 82 -2.50 -6.23 -7.82
C SER A 82 -1.07 -5.69 -7.78
N ALA A 83 -0.09 -6.47 -8.22
CA ALA A 83 1.29 -6.01 -8.34
C ALA A 83 1.46 -4.98 -9.47
N GLU A 84 0.80 -5.16 -10.61
CA GLU A 84 0.83 -4.15 -11.68
C GLU A 84 0.28 -2.79 -11.18
N LYS A 85 -0.88 -2.82 -10.52
CA LYS A 85 -1.47 -1.62 -9.90
C LYS A 85 -0.57 -1.05 -8.80
N ALA A 86 0.08 -1.90 -8.00
CA ALA A 86 1.01 -1.47 -6.97
C ALA A 86 2.21 -0.73 -7.58
N ARG A 87 2.80 -1.23 -8.68
CA ARG A 87 3.89 -0.55 -9.41
C ARG A 87 3.47 0.84 -9.87
N GLN A 88 2.30 0.95 -10.50
CA GLN A 88 1.77 2.26 -10.92
C GLN A 88 1.61 3.23 -9.75
N LYS A 89 1.24 2.73 -8.55
CA LYS A 89 1.16 3.56 -7.34
C LYS A 89 2.53 3.99 -6.83
N LEU A 90 3.51 3.10 -6.87
CA LEU A 90 4.90 3.38 -6.50
C LEU A 90 5.49 4.46 -7.43
N ASP A 91 5.40 4.25 -8.75
CA ASP A 91 5.91 5.18 -9.76
C ASP A 91 5.26 6.57 -9.62
N MET A 92 3.95 6.62 -9.36
CA MET A 92 3.23 7.87 -9.13
C MET A 92 3.76 8.65 -7.91
N ILE A 93 4.12 7.97 -6.82
CA ILE A 93 4.67 8.64 -5.63
C ILE A 93 6.09 9.13 -5.90
N ASP A 94 6.92 8.30 -6.52
CA ASP A 94 8.30 8.66 -6.84
C ASP A 94 8.35 9.89 -7.76
N GLU A 95 7.47 9.94 -8.78
CA GLU A 95 7.32 11.11 -9.63
C GLU A 95 6.85 12.35 -8.87
N GLN A 96 5.88 12.21 -7.96
CA GLN A 96 5.40 13.34 -7.16
C GLN A 96 6.52 13.91 -6.30
N GLN A 97 7.34 13.06 -5.69
CA GLN A 97 8.49 13.49 -4.90
C GLN A 97 9.56 14.15 -5.76
N ALA A 98 9.88 13.58 -6.93
CA ALA A 98 10.85 14.16 -7.86
C ALA A 98 10.42 15.56 -8.33
N ARG A 99 9.14 15.73 -8.68
CA ARG A 99 8.59 17.04 -9.07
C ARG A 99 8.66 18.07 -7.94
N LEU A 100 8.32 17.67 -6.71
CA LEU A 100 8.40 18.55 -5.54
C LEU A 100 9.85 18.96 -5.26
N ASN A 101 10.79 18.02 -5.29
CA ASN A 101 12.21 18.29 -5.09
C ASN A 101 12.76 19.24 -6.15
N SER A 102 12.42 19.02 -7.43
CA SER A 102 12.83 19.91 -8.52
C SER A 102 12.27 21.33 -8.35
N ARG A 103 11.00 21.47 -7.92
CA ARG A 103 10.38 22.78 -7.66
C ARG A 103 11.04 23.52 -6.49
N LEU A 104 11.43 22.79 -5.44
CA LEU A 104 12.15 23.37 -4.31
C LEU A 104 13.53 23.91 -4.72
N VAL A 105 14.26 23.17 -5.54
CA VAL A 105 15.57 23.60 -6.08
C VAL A 105 15.43 24.87 -6.94
N GLN A 106 14.43 24.92 -7.84
CA GLN A 106 14.19 26.10 -8.68
C GLN A 106 13.83 27.34 -7.84
N ASN A 107 12.94 27.20 -6.85
CA ASN A 107 12.58 28.31 -5.96
C ASN A 107 13.77 28.86 -5.16
N PHE A 108 14.74 28.00 -4.81
CA PHE A 108 15.96 28.42 -4.11
C PHE A 108 16.89 29.23 -5.03
N GLN A 109 17.05 28.79 -6.29
CA GLN A 109 17.85 29.50 -7.29
C GLN A 109 17.27 30.88 -7.62
N GLU A 110 15.95 30.98 -7.84
CA GLU A 110 15.30 32.25 -8.18
C GLU A 110 15.35 33.28 -7.03
N ARG A 111 15.30 32.83 -5.78
CA ARG A 111 15.40 33.72 -4.61
C ARG A 111 16.80 34.30 -4.40
N ASN A 112 17.85 33.58 -4.82
CA ASN A 112 19.22 34.06 -4.70
C ASN A 112 19.61 35.03 -5.83
N ILE A 113 18.99 34.93 -7.01
CA ILE A 113 19.30 35.80 -8.17
C ILE A 113 18.64 37.18 -8.06
N ARG A 114 17.54 37.34 -7.30
CA ARG A 114 16.85 38.64 -7.13
C ARG A 114 17.41 39.53 -6.01
N ARG A 115 18.59 39.20 -5.46
CA ARG A 115 19.20 39.92 -4.32
C ARG A 115 20.41 40.79 -4.68
N ASP A 116 20.80 40.86 -5.95
CA ASP A 116 21.78 41.82 -6.48
C ASP A 116 21.10 42.95 -7.26
#